data_AF-A0A9X5XBC2-F1
#
_entry.id   AF-A0A9X5XBC2-F1
#
_cell.length_a   1.000
_cell.length_b   1.000
_cell.length_c   1.000
_cell.angle_alpha   90.00
_cell.angle_beta   90.00
_cell.angle_gamma   90.00
#
_symmetry.space_group_name_H-M   'P 1'
#
loop_
_entity.id
_entity.type
_entity.pdbx_description
1 polymer ?
#
loop_
_entity_poly.entity_id
_entity_poly.type
_entity_poly.pdbx_seq_one_letter_code
_entity_poly.pdbx_strand_id
1 'polypeptide(L)'
;MTPPSCRPKLTPMTSLSPQASPQSSLSRIRIGSAPDSWGVWFPDDPQQVPWQRFLDEVSRSGYEWIELGPYGYLPTDPAVLKEETARRGLTVSAGTVFTGLHRGPEVWDATWAHVSDIA
;
A
#
# COMPACT_ATOMS: atom_id res chain seq x y z
N MET A 1 -23.38 70.06 -39.46
CA MET A 1 -22.85 69.85 -38.10
C MET A 1 -22.99 68.36 -37.78
N THR A 2 -21.91 67.75 -37.33
CA THR A 2 -21.56 66.31 -37.38
C THR A 2 -22.50 65.40 -36.55
N PRO A 3 -22.83 64.17 -37.00
CA PRO A 3 -23.61 63.22 -36.17
C PRO A 3 -22.77 62.67 -35.01
N PRO A 4 -23.39 62.28 -33.87
CA PRO A 4 -22.66 61.74 -32.73
C PRO A 4 -22.08 60.36 -33.04
N SER A 5 -20.78 60.20 -32.79
CA SER A 5 -20.03 58.96 -32.93
C SER A 5 -20.43 57.97 -31.83
N CYS A 6 -21.03 56.84 -32.19
CA CYS A 6 -21.28 55.72 -31.30
C CYS A 6 -20.03 54.82 -31.28
N ARG A 7 -19.16 54.98 -30.29
CA ARG A 7 -18.08 54.00 -30.02
C ARG A 7 -18.65 52.86 -29.17
N PRO A 8 -18.53 51.58 -29.59
CA PRO A 8 -18.79 50.47 -28.69
C PRO A 8 -17.70 50.45 -27.59
N LYS A 9 -18.12 50.35 -26.33
CA LYS A 9 -17.21 50.12 -25.20
C LYS A 9 -16.77 48.66 -25.25
N LEU A 10 -15.48 48.39 -25.49
CA LEU A 10 -14.91 47.06 -25.27
C LEU A 10 -14.97 46.75 -23.77
N THR A 11 -15.74 45.73 -23.39
CA THR A 11 -15.62 45.09 -22.07
C THR A 11 -14.38 44.21 -22.06
N PRO A 12 -13.52 44.27 -21.02
CA PRO A 12 -12.41 43.34 -20.90
C PRO A 12 -12.96 41.95 -20.58
N MET A 13 -12.54 40.94 -21.33
CA MET A 13 -12.79 39.54 -20.99
C MET A 13 -12.02 39.22 -19.70
N THR A 14 -12.74 38.97 -18.61
CA THR A 14 -12.17 38.48 -17.37
C THR A 14 -11.51 37.13 -17.63
N SER A 15 -10.20 37.05 -17.43
CA SER A 15 -9.45 35.79 -17.48
C SER A 15 -9.96 34.87 -16.37
N LEU A 16 -10.56 33.73 -16.75
CA LEU A 16 -10.95 32.69 -15.81
C LEU A 16 -9.68 32.01 -15.29
N SER A 17 -9.46 32.07 -13.98
CA SER A 17 -8.40 31.30 -13.33
C SER A 17 -8.67 29.79 -13.49
N PRO A 18 -7.66 28.95 -13.74
CA PRO A 18 -7.86 27.51 -13.78
C PRO A 18 -8.22 27.03 -12.38
N GLN A 19 -9.43 26.49 -12.19
CA GLN A 19 -9.73 25.77 -10.97
C GLN A 19 -8.89 24.49 -10.92
N ALA A 20 -8.29 24.21 -9.76
CA ALA A 20 -7.58 22.97 -9.51
C ALA A 20 -8.53 21.78 -9.73
N SER A 21 -8.12 20.85 -10.59
CA SER A 21 -8.90 19.64 -10.88
C SER A 21 -9.04 18.80 -9.60
N PRO A 22 -10.22 18.23 -9.32
CA PRO A 22 -10.38 17.33 -8.19
C PRO A 22 -9.47 16.11 -8.38
N GLN A 23 -8.61 15.85 -7.39
CA GLN A 23 -7.73 14.69 -7.38
C GLN A 23 -8.58 13.42 -7.57
N SER A 24 -8.22 12.59 -8.55
CA SER A 24 -8.93 11.34 -8.87
C SER A 24 -9.11 10.50 -7.60
N SER A 25 -10.31 9.96 -7.38
CA SER A 25 -10.63 9.06 -6.25
C SER A 25 -9.68 7.86 -6.16
N LEU A 26 -9.07 7.47 -7.28
CA LEU A 26 -8.06 6.41 -7.35
C LEU A 26 -6.80 6.73 -6.56
N SER A 27 -6.47 8.00 -6.33
CA SER A 27 -5.32 8.41 -5.51
C SER A 27 -5.43 7.99 -4.03
N ARG A 28 -6.59 7.52 -3.58
CA ARG A 28 -6.80 7.00 -2.21
C ARG A 28 -6.55 5.49 -2.10
N ILE A 29 -6.48 4.76 -3.22
CA ILE A 29 -6.27 3.31 -3.21
C ILE A 29 -4.76 3.06 -3.13
N ARG A 30 -4.36 2.25 -2.15
CA ARG A 30 -3.00 1.74 -2.02
C ARG A 30 -2.97 0.30 -2.53
N ILE A 31 -1.94 -0.02 -3.31
CA ILE A 31 -1.76 -1.35 -3.90
C ILE A 31 -0.54 -1.99 -3.24
N GLY A 32 -0.70 -3.23 -2.78
CA GLY A 32 0.35 -4.04 -2.17
C GLY A 32 0.32 -5.47 -2.66
N SER A 33 1.34 -6.24 -2.30
CA SER A 33 1.47 -7.67 -2.63
C SER A 33 1.92 -8.48 -1.42
N ALA A 34 1.85 -9.81 -1.50
CA ALA A 34 2.27 -10.71 -0.44
C ALA A 34 3.35 -11.69 -0.96
N PRO A 35 4.18 -12.27 -0.06
CA PRO A 35 5.19 -13.26 -0.45
C PRO A 35 4.65 -14.48 -1.22
N ASP A 36 3.37 -14.82 -1.04
CA ASP A 36 2.69 -15.91 -1.76
C ASP A 36 2.80 -15.79 -3.30
N SER A 37 2.79 -14.56 -3.80
CA SER A 37 2.87 -14.23 -5.22
C SER A 37 4.27 -14.49 -5.79
N TRP A 38 5.26 -14.67 -4.92
CA TRP A 38 6.63 -15.12 -5.21
C TRP A 38 6.87 -16.60 -4.88
N GLY A 39 5.80 -17.36 -4.59
CA GLY A 39 5.89 -18.78 -4.29
C GLY A 39 6.32 -19.10 -2.85
N VAL A 40 6.13 -18.18 -1.92
CA VAL A 40 6.45 -18.37 -0.49
C VAL A 40 5.21 -18.85 0.27
N TRP A 41 5.29 -20.05 0.81
CA TRP A 41 4.24 -20.70 1.61
C TRP A 41 4.68 -21.00 3.04
N PHE A 42 5.95 -21.34 3.22
CA PHE A 42 6.54 -21.71 4.51
C PHE A 42 7.49 -20.64 5.04
N PRO A 43 7.70 -20.56 6.38
CA PRO A 43 8.62 -19.60 6.97
C PRO A 43 10.09 -19.86 6.62
N ASP A 44 10.49 -21.12 6.50
CA ASP A 44 11.83 -21.52 6.10
C ASP A 44 11.75 -22.76 5.20
N ASP A 45 12.21 -22.62 3.96
CA ASP A 45 12.34 -23.71 3.00
C ASP A 45 13.41 -23.31 1.97
N PRO A 46 14.48 -24.11 1.80
CA PRO A 46 15.59 -23.79 0.88
C PRO A 46 15.18 -23.76 -0.59
N GLN A 47 14.01 -24.30 -0.97
CA GLN A 47 13.49 -24.27 -2.33
C GLN A 47 12.67 -23.01 -2.64
N GLN A 48 12.25 -22.27 -1.61
CA GLN A 48 11.47 -21.05 -1.79
C GLN A 48 12.38 -19.84 -2.02
N VAL A 49 11.78 -18.75 -2.50
CA VAL A 49 12.48 -17.47 -2.63
C VAL A 49 12.92 -17.00 -1.24
N PRO A 50 14.21 -16.66 -1.02
CA PRO A 50 14.65 -16.09 0.26
C PRO A 50 14.12 -14.67 0.42
N TRP A 51 13.84 -14.25 1.65
CA TRP A 51 13.16 -12.98 1.92
C TRP A 51 13.85 -11.75 1.35
N GLN A 52 15.19 -11.71 1.31
CA GLN A 52 15.93 -10.60 0.73
C GLN A 52 15.60 -10.44 -0.74
N ARG A 53 15.53 -11.55 -1.48
CA ARG A 53 15.19 -11.56 -2.90
C ARG A 53 13.75 -11.13 -3.11
N PHE A 54 12.82 -11.61 -2.29
CA PHE A 54 11.42 -11.15 -2.35
C PHE A 54 11.32 -9.64 -2.15
N LEU A 55 11.94 -9.08 -1.10
CA LEU A 55 11.88 -7.64 -0.84
C LEU A 55 12.52 -6.82 -1.98
N ASP A 56 13.64 -7.28 -2.53
CA ASP A 56 14.29 -6.63 -3.68
C ASP A 56 13.39 -6.65 -4.92
N GLU A 57 12.78 -7.79 -5.22
CA GLU A 57 11.97 -7.97 -6.42
C GLU A 57 10.61 -7.26 -6.33
N VAL A 58 9.91 -7.35 -5.20
CA VAL A 58 8.61 -6.69 -5.01
C VAL A 58 8.73 -5.16 -5.10
N SER A 59 9.81 -4.59 -4.55
CA SER A 59 10.16 -3.17 -4.69
C SER A 59 10.48 -2.82 -6.14
N ARG A 60 11.32 -3.61 -6.83
CA ARG A 60 11.65 -3.40 -8.25
C ARG A 60 10.43 -3.54 -9.19
N SER A 61 9.43 -4.30 -8.79
CA SER A 61 8.14 -4.41 -9.49
C SER A 61 7.23 -3.19 -9.31
N GLY A 62 7.59 -2.23 -8.43
CA GLY A 62 6.88 -0.97 -8.24
C GLY A 62 5.83 -1.00 -7.12
N TYR A 63 5.80 -2.04 -6.28
CA TYR A 63 4.94 -2.05 -5.10
C TYR A 63 5.58 -1.23 -3.97
N GLU A 64 4.74 -0.51 -3.22
CA GLU A 64 5.13 0.23 -2.01
C GLU A 64 4.62 -0.42 -0.73
N TRP A 65 3.70 -1.40 -0.84
CA TRP A 65 3.05 -2.06 0.29
C TRP A 65 3.21 -3.57 0.21
N ILE A 66 3.49 -4.20 1.35
CA ILE A 66 3.60 -5.66 1.46
C ILE A 66 2.86 -6.23 2.67
N GLU A 67 2.44 -7.49 2.57
CA GLU A 67 2.13 -8.32 3.73
C GLU A 67 3.38 -9.05 4.25
N LEU A 68 3.35 -9.49 5.50
CA LEU A 68 4.48 -10.20 6.12
C LEU A 68 4.65 -11.64 5.62
N GLY A 69 3.57 -12.27 5.14
CA GLY A 69 3.55 -13.70 4.84
C GLY A 69 3.65 -14.58 6.10
N PRO A 70 4.11 -15.84 5.96
CA PRO A 70 4.18 -16.77 7.10
C PRO A 70 5.15 -16.29 8.17
N TYR A 71 4.75 -16.38 9.44
CA TYR A 71 5.55 -15.93 10.58
C TYR A 71 6.92 -16.62 10.63
N GLY A 72 7.99 -15.82 10.55
CA GLY A 72 9.38 -16.29 10.50
C GLY A 72 10.04 -16.23 9.12
N TYR A 73 9.28 -15.98 8.05
CA TYR A 73 9.84 -15.76 6.70
C TYR A 73 10.62 -14.45 6.60
N LEU A 74 9.97 -13.33 6.97
CA LEU A 74 10.64 -12.06 7.18
C LEU A 74 11.29 -12.01 8.58
N PRO A 75 12.27 -11.12 8.81
CA PRO A 75 12.83 -10.90 10.13
C PRO A 75 11.75 -10.62 11.19
N THR A 76 11.82 -11.33 12.32
CA THR A 76 10.88 -11.16 13.44
C THR A 76 11.30 -10.05 14.40
N ASP A 77 12.55 -9.58 14.32
CA ASP A 77 12.99 -8.35 14.99
C ASP A 77 12.39 -7.13 14.26
N PRO A 78 11.52 -6.34 14.91
CA PRO A 78 10.87 -5.19 14.28
C PRO A 78 11.85 -4.11 13.80
N ALA A 79 13.00 -3.95 14.46
CA ALA A 79 14.00 -2.97 14.05
C ALA A 79 14.67 -3.38 12.73
N VAL A 80 15.03 -4.66 12.61
CA VAL A 80 15.61 -5.22 11.38
C VAL A 80 14.60 -5.18 10.25
N LEU A 81 13.35 -5.57 10.51
CA LEU A 81 12.29 -5.54 9.50
C LEU A 81 12.07 -4.12 8.98
N LYS A 82 11.96 -3.13 9.88
CA LYS A 82 11.77 -1.72 9.54
C LYS A 82 12.92 -1.16 8.69
N GLU A 83 14.16 -1.47 9.04
CA GLU A 83 15.35 -1.07 8.29
C GLU A 83 15.31 -1.65 6.87
N GLU A 84 15.06 -2.96 6.74
CA GLU A 84 15.06 -3.65 5.46
C GLU A 84 13.93 -3.21 4.53
N THR A 85 12.72 -2.95 5.06
CA THR A 85 11.62 -2.42 4.25
C THR A 85 11.86 -0.96 3.87
N ALA A 86 12.32 -0.12 4.81
CA ALA A 86 12.60 1.30 4.54
C ALA A 86 13.67 1.50 3.47
N ARG A 87 14.73 0.68 3.48
CA ARG A 87 15.80 0.70 2.47
C ARG A 87 15.29 0.48 1.05
N ARG A 88 14.09 -0.11 0.89
CA ARG A 88 13.46 -0.46 -0.39
C ARG A 88 12.19 0.34 -0.68
N GLY A 89 11.86 1.32 0.15
CA GLY A 89 10.62 2.10 0.00
C GLY A 89 9.36 1.29 0.24
N LEU A 90 9.43 0.21 1.02
CA LEU A 90 8.30 -0.68 1.32
C LEU A 90 7.69 -0.35 2.69
N THR A 91 6.37 -0.50 2.79
CA THR A 91 5.59 -0.38 4.02
C THR A 91 4.80 -1.66 4.27
N VAL A 92 4.71 -2.09 5.51
CA VAL A 92 3.90 -3.27 5.89
C VAL A 92 2.43 -2.85 6.06
N SER A 93 1.51 -3.57 5.41
CA SER A 93 0.06 -3.35 5.53
C SER A 93 -0.66 -4.36 6.41
N ALA A 94 -0.17 -5.60 6.48
CA ALA A 94 -0.84 -6.70 7.20
C ALA A 94 0.13 -7.84 7.55
N GLY A 95 -0.27 -8.66 8.53
CA GLY A 95 0.36 -9.94 8.86
C GLY A 95 -0.59 -11.12 8.60
N THR A 96 -0.03 -12.32 8.48
CA THR A 96 -0.78 -13.55 8.19
C THR A 96 -0.87 -14.45 9.42
N VAL A 97 -2.05 -15.01 9.67
CA VAL A 97 -2.29 -15.98 10.75
C VAL A 97 -2.99 -17.20 10.17
N PHE A 98 -2.37 -18.38 10.33
CA PHE A 98 -2.97 -19.65 9.92
C PHE A 98 -3.77 -20.24 11.07
N THR A 99 -5.09 -20.30 10.90
CA THR A 99 -5.99 -20.87 11.90
C THR A 99 -7.22 -21.52 11.26
N GLY A 100 -7.77 -22.51 11.93
CA GLY A 100 -8.97 -23.23 11.49
C GLY A 100 -10.25 -22.56 12.00
N LEU A 101 -10.54 -21.32 11.59
CA LEU A 101 -11.72 -20.56 12.09
C LEU A 101 -13.05 -21.31 11.93
N HIS A 102 -13.14 -22.25 10.99
CA HIS A 102 -14.31 -23.12 10.78
C HIS A 102 -14.54 -24.15 11.90
N ARG A 103 -13.61 -24.34 12.84
CA ARG A 103 -13.70 -25.35 13.91
C ARG A 103 -14.48 -24.89 15.14
N GLY A 104 -15.05 -23.68 15.12
CA GLY A 104 -15.94 -23.16 16.15
C GLY A 104 -15.34 -22.04 16.99
N PRO A 105 -16.13 -21.48 17.92
CA PRO A 105 -15.78 -20.24 18.64
C PRO A 105 -14.50 -20.33 19.47
N GLU A 106 -14.18 -21.49 20.05
CA GLU A 106 -12.95 -21.66 20.86
C GLU A 106 -11.68 -21.39 20.06
N VAL A 107 -11.66 -21.72 18.76
CA VAL A 107 -10.52 -21.45 17.88
C VAL A 107 -10.43 -19.96 17.56
N TRP A 108 -11.56 -19.26 17.44
CA TRP A 108 -11.58 -17.80 17.31
C TRP A 108 -10.98 -17.14 18.54
N ASP A 109 -11.43 -17.51 19.75
CA ASP A 109 -10.95 -16.92 20.99
C ASP A 109 -9.44 -17.13 21.19
N ALA A 110 -8.96 -18.35 20.93
CA ALA A 110 -7.54 -18.68 20.99
C ALA A 110 -6.70 -17.91 19.95
N THR A 111 -7.23 -17.77 18.71
CA THR A 111 -6.56 -16.99 17.66
C THR A 111 -6.54 -15.52 18.03
N TRP A 112 -7.66 -14.96 18.49
CA TRP A 112 -7.78 -13.56 18.85
C TRP A 112 -6.82 -13.21 19.98
N ALA A 113 -6.76 -14.01 21.04
CA ALA A 113 -5.82 -13.81 22.15
C ALA A 113 -4.36 -13.76 21.67
N HIS A 114 -3.98 -14.61 20.72
CA HIS A 114 -2.64 -14.60 20.15
C HIS A 114 -2.35 -13.35 19.31
N VAL A 115 -3.30 -12.91 18.50
CA VAL A 115 -3.11 -11.80 17.55
C VAL A 115 -3.22 -10.44 18.23
N SER A 116 -4.09 -10.31 19.23
CA SER A 116 -4.32 -9.03 19.92
C SER A 116 -3.09 -8.49 20.64
N ASP A 117 -2.16 -9.36 21.04
CA ASP A 117 -0.93 -8.97 21.73
C ASP A 117 0.09 -8.28 20.79
N ILE A 118 -0.09 -8.43 19.48
CA ILE A 118 0.84 -7.96 18.45
C ILE A 118 0.18 -7.06 17.39
N ALA A 119 -1.13 -6.81 17.50
CA ALA A 119 -1.94 -6.01 16.58
C ALA A 119 -1.93 -4.51 16.91
#